data_AF-A0A4Q3VA44-F1
#
_entry.id   AF-A0A4Q3VA44-F1
#
_cell.length_a   1.000
_cell.length_b   1.000
_cell.length_c   1.000
_cell.angle_alpha   90.00
_cell.angle_beta   90.00
_cell.angle_gamma   90.00
#
_symmetry.space_group_name_H-M   'P 1'
#
loop_
_entity.id
_entity.type
_entity.pdbx_description
1 polymer ?
#
loop_
_entity_poly.entity_id
_entity_poly.type
_entity_poly.pdbx_seq_one_letter_code
_entity_poly.pdbx_strand_id
1 'polypeptide(L)'
;MHSFHLVQDRGSDPSSRSQGGADGLYSRTMTMQSAREFAGKATPEAQIGRVVFTAYLGLAAIAWIGIAVAANARTPGLIGFATSIFGGFFVALLIAAIGGGIALKLSEPRAARRAPAMPGDEPNGEMRAILGDLEGYRQDIYQQVVERSAWRIPACAGVGLCVWTLLALVGAPGGALDFVLVMIFGGLVGYIWSIHEQTREYSKVYRERVMPRLAASFGEITWRDAVMPDLARLKAEHVFQSYGEVRATNELAGTYRGLPINIVELKLMSPDEKQKEPVFDGLLIDIDLRRDTGATTAALSEAGSRGLAPVDGKQRVEIAQPGFEQAYDVYSTDPEAARALLSPALTDRLLKLGERGDFGRPTLLCSGSRLTVAAPKVEGRPLFEPPSFTKPDDNRETLLKLRGDIEA
;
A
#
# COMPACT_ATOMS: atom_id res chain seq x y z
N MET A 1 -33.03 28.14 30.58
CA MET A 1 -34.06 27.21 31.11
C MET A 1 -33.62 25.80 30.77
N HIS A 2 -33.67 24.92 31.78
CA HIS A 2 -33.27 23.50 31.80
C HIS A 2 -31.79 23.16 31.67
N SER A 3 -31.19 22.28 32.48
CA SER A 3 -31.36 21.90 33.90
C SER A 3 -30.15 21.02 34.21
N PHE A 4 -29.38 21.39 35.21
CA PHE A 4 -28.30 20.57 35.79
C PHE A 4 -28.91 19.41 36.57
N HIS A 5 -28.33 18.20 36.44
CA HIS A 5 -28.50 17.13 37.42
C HIS A 5 -27.13 16.66 37.91
N LEU A 6 -26.83 17.10 39.14
CA LEU A 6 -25.90 16.49 40.07
C LEU A 6 -26.55 15.22 40.65
N VAL A 7 -25.79 14.13 40.75
CA VAL A 7 -25.99 13.09 41.78
C VAL A 7 -24.63 12.78 42.41
N GLN A 8 -24.59 13.04 43.71
CA GLN A 8 -23.52 12.74 44.66
C GLN A 8 -23.44 11.23 44.97
N ASP A 9 -22.21 10.72 44.95
CA ASP A 9 -21.46 10.22 46.12
C ASP A 9 -22.08 9.16 47.05
N ARG A 10 -21.36 8.02 47.16
CA ARG A 10 -21.25 7.25 48.41
C ARG A 10 -19.98 6.39 48.36
N GLY A 11 -18.98 6.80 49.13
CA GLY A 11 -17.80 5.99 49.44
C GLY A 11 -18.07 4.91 50.49
N SER A 12 -17.12 3.98 50.61
CA SER A 12 -16.62 3.43 51.88
C SER A 12 -15.52 2.38 51.62
N ASP A 13 -14.28 2.84 51.75
CA ASP A 13 -13.12 2.30 52.47
C ASP A 13 -12.53 0.87 52.27
N PRO A 14 -11.21 0.73 52.59
CA PRO A 14 -10.34 -0.38 52.21
C PRO A 14 -10.05 -1.35 53.37
N SER A 15 -9.60 -2.58 53.06
CA SER A 15 -8.57 -3.27 53.88
C SER A 15 -8.15 -4.65 53.34
N SER A 16 -6.82 -4.78 53.19
CA SER A 16 -5.97 -5.89 53.67
C SER A 16 -5.76 -7.19 52.87
N ARG A 17 -4.44 -7.45 52.69
CA ARG A 17 -3.70 -8.74 52.76
C ARG A 17 -3.99 -9.85 51.74
N SER A 18 -2.98 -10.23 50.96
CA SER A 18 -1.96 -11.22 51.41
C SER A 18 -0.71 -11.24 50.52
N GLN A 19 0.45 -11.26 51.16
CA GLN A 19 1.71 -11.79 50.62
C GLN A 19 1.58 -13.29 50.34
N GLY A 20 2.32 -13.78 49.34
CA GLY A 20 2.68 -15.19 49.26
C GLY A 20 3.20 -15.64 47.90
N GLY A 21 4.48 -16.01 47.83
CA GLY A 21 4.93 -17.09 46.94
C GLY A 21 5.78 -16.68 45.74
N ALA A 22 7.07 -16.46 45.97
CA ALA A 22 8.10 -16.71 44.97
C ALA A 22 8.34 -18.23 44.83
N ASP A 23 9.01 -18.58 43.73
CA ASP A 23 9.72 -19.84 43.45
C ASP A 23 8.94 -21.04 42.88
N GLY A 24 9.21 -21.32 41.60
CA GLY A 24 8.72 -22.51 40.91
C GLY A 24 9.17 -22.65 39.45
N LEU A 25 10.35 -22.16 39.09
CA LEU A 25 11.02 -22.45 37.81
C LEU A 25 11.90 -23.69 38.02
N TYR A 26 11.47 -24.89 37.59
CA TYR A 26 12.39 -25.97 37.23
C TYR A 26 11.77 -26.95 36.22
N SER A 27 12.42 -26.96 35.05
CA SER A 27 12.58 -28.07 34.10
C SER A 27 11.38 -28.99 33.83
N ARG A 28 10.63 -28.66 32.78
CA ARG A 28 9.91 -29.68 32.00
C ARG A 28 10.90 -30.34 31.04
N THR A 29 11.43 -31.48 31.44
CA THR A 29 12.19 -32.39 30.58
C THR A 29 11.34 -32.74 29.36
N MET A 30 11.77 -32.26 28.18
CA MET A 30 11.22 -32.69 26.89
C MET A 30 11.52 -34.18 26.73
N THR A 31 10.54 -35.02 27.01
CA THR A 31 10.59 -36.46 26.70
C THR A 31 10.71 -36.64 25.19
N MET A 32 11.64 -37.49 24.73
CA MET A 32 11.83 -37.90 23.32
C MET A 32 10.55 -38.36 22.59
N GLN A 33 9.47 -38.58 23.30
CA GLN A 33 8.16 -38.95 22.78
C GLN A 33 7.48 -37.83 21.99
N SER A 34 7.66 -36.55 22.37
CA SER A 34 7.12 -35.43 21.59
C SER A 34 7.85 -35.22 20.25
N ALA A 35 9.12 -35.63 20.13
CA ALA A 35 9.85 -35.57 18.86
C ALA A 35 9.39 -36.65 17.85
N ARG A 36 8.83 -37.78 18.32
CA ARG A 36 8.27 -38.81 17.43
C ARG A 36 6.84 -38.53 16.97
N GLU A 37 6.04 -37.80 17.75
CA GLU A 37 4.68 -37.41 17.35
C GLU A 37 4.64 -36.32 16.26
N PHE A 38 5.71 -35.53 16.10
CA PHE A 38 5.82 -34.58 14.98
C PHE A 38 6.34 -35.22 13.67
N ALA A 39 6.82 -36.47 13.69
CA ALA A 39 7.37 -37.14 12.51
C ALA A 39 6.31 -37.81 11.60
N GLY A 40 5.06 -37.89 12.04
CA GLY A 40 3.97 -38.55 11.29
C GLY A 40 2.96 -37.61 10.62
N LYS A 41 3.05 -36.29 10.86
CA LYS A 41 2.20 -35.33 10.17
C LYS A 41 2.86 -35.00 8.84
N ALA A 42 2.13 -35.26 7.74
CA ALA A 42 2.52 -34.84 6.42
C ALA A 42 3.01 -33.38 6.47
N THR A 43 4.14 -33.10 5.82
CA THR A 43 4.66 -31.73 5.75
C THR A 43 3.56 -30.79 5.24
N PRO A 44 3.51 -29.52 5.70
CA PRO A 44 2.48 -28.56 5.27
C PRO A 44 2.30 -28.50 3.75
N GLU A 45 3.40 -28.68 3.01
CA GLU A 45 3.47 -28.73 1.54
C GLU A 45 2.65 -29.91 0.95
N ALA A 46 2.75 -31.11 1.54
CA ALA A 46 1.97 -32.27 1.09
C ALA A 46 0.46 -32.14 1.41
N GLN A 47 0.10 -31.29 2.38
CA GLN A 47 -1.30 -30.99 2.69
C GLN A 47 -1.92 -30.02 1.67
N ILE A 48 -1.14 -29.03 1.20
CA ILE A 48 -1.60 -28.05 0.19
C ILE A 48 -1.90 -28.73 -1.14
N GLY A 49 -0.98 -29.58 -1.64
CA GLY A 49 -1.20 -30.31 -2.91
C GLY A 49 -2.48 -31.15 -2.90
N ARG A 50 -2.80 -31.79 -1.76
CA ARG A 50 -4.04 -32.56 -1.61
C ARG A 50 -5.28 -31.69 -1.66
N VAL A 51 -5.30 -30.56 -0.94
CA VAL A 51 -6.44 -29.63 -0.94
C VAL A 51 -6.71 -29.11 -2.35
N VAL A 52 -5.66 -28.70 -3.08
CA VAL A 52 -5.78 -28.22 -4.46
C VAL A 52 -6.32 -29.30 -5.37
N PHE A 53 -5.77 -30.51 -5.31
CA PHE A 53 -6.26 -31.63 -6.11
C PHE A 53 -7.75 -31.92 -5.83
N THR A 54 -8.16 -31.93 -4.56
CA THR A 54 -9.57 -32.13 -4.19
C THR A 54 -10.50 -31.01 -4.69
N ALA A 55 -10.04 -29.76 -4.70
CA ALA A 55 -10.82 -28.64 -5.23
C ALA A 55 -11.07 -28.77 -6.74
N TYR A 56 -10.04 -29.17 -7.50
CA TYR A 56 -10.18 -29.41 -8.94
C TYR A 56 -11.03 -30.64 -9.27
N LEU A 57 -10.97 -31.71 -8.46
CA LEU A 57 -11.90 -32.84 -8.60
C LEU A 57 -13.36 -32.42 -8.35
N GLY A 58 -13.60 -31.59 -7.34
CA GLY A 58 -14.92 -31.02 -7.09
C GLY A 58 -15.43 -30.19 -8.27
N LEU A 59 -14.57 -29.32 -8.81
CA LEU A 59 -14.88 -28.52 -10.01
C LEU A 59 -15.17 -29.40 -11.23
N ALA A 60 -14.38 -30.46 -11.45
CA ALA A 60 -14.56 -31.40 -12.55
C ALA A 60 -15.93 -32.10 -12.45
N ALA A 61 -16.33 -32.52 -11.25
CA ALA A 61 -17.64 -33.12 -11.01
C ALA A 61 -18.79 -32.13 -11.27
N ILE A 62 -18.67 -30.89 -10.78
CA ILE A 62 -19.65 -29.82 -11.01
C ILE A 62 -19.77 -29.53 -12.53
N ALA A 63 -18.65 -29.44 -13.24
CA ALA A 63 -18.63 -29.23 -14.68
C ALA A 63 -19.32 -30.35 -15.45
N TRP A 64 -19.05 -31.61 -15.10
CA TRP A 64 -19.70 -32.75 -15.73
C TRP A 64 -21.22 -32.70 -15.55
N ILE A 65 -21.68 -32.51 -14.30
CA ILE A 65 -23.11 -32.43 -13.98
C ILE A 65 -23.76 -31.26 -14.73
N GLY A 66 -23.13 -30.08 -14.74
CA GLY A 66 -23.64 -28.90 -15.43
C GLY A 66 -23.79 -29.12 -16.94
N ILE A 67 -22.79 -29.73 -17.58
CA ILE A 67 -22.85 -30.08 -19.01
C ILE A 67 -23.94 -31.12 -19.26
N ALA A 68 -24.07 -32.13 -18.40
CA ALA A 68 -25.08 -33.17 -18.54
C ALA A 68 -26.50 -32.60 -18.46
N VAL A 69 -26.76 -31.74 -17.47
CA VAL A 69 -28.04 -31.06 -17.29
C VAL A 69 -28.34 -30.16 -18.48
N ALA A 70 -27.39 -29.32 -18.91
CA ALA A 70 -27.60 -28.41 -20.02
C ALA A 70 -27.80 -29.14 -21.36
N ALA A 71 -27.06 -30.22 -21.62
CA ALA A 71 -27.22 -31.04 -22.82
C ALA A 71 -28.60 -31.70 -22.85
N ASN A 72 -29.04 -32.29 -21.75
CA ASN A 72 -30.34 -32.95 -21.68
C ASN A 72 -31.52 -31.96 -21.75
N ALA A 73 -31.37 -30.76 -21.19
CA ALA A 73 -32.40 -29.72 -21.25
C ALA A 73 -32.59 -29.16 -22.67
N ARG A 74 -31.52 -29.07 -23.46
CA ARG A 74 -31.56 -28.48 -24.82
C ARG A 74 -31.89 -29.48 -25.91
N THR A 75 -31.36 -30.69 -25.83
CA THR A 75 -31.54 -31.74 -26.84
C THR A 75 -31.91 -33.06 -26.16
N PRO A 76 -33.15 -33.17 -25.63
CA PRO A 76 -33.61 -34.40 -24.98
C PRO A 76 -33.53 -35.58 -25.96
N GLY A 77 -33.00 -36.71 -25.49
CA GLY A 77 -32.84 -37.93 -26.28
C GLY A 77 -31.40 -38.42 -26.39
N LEU A 78 -31.13 -39.31 -27.35
CA LEU A 78 -29.86 -40.03 -27.47
C LEU A 78 -28.65 -39.09 -27.68
N ILE A 79 -28.85 -37.99 -28.40
CA ILE A 79 -27.80 -37.00 -28.70
C ILE A 79 -27.40 -36.22 -27.43
N GLY A 80 -28.38 -35.76 -26.64
CA GLY A 80 -28.12 -35.10 -25.36
C GLY A 80 -27.44 -36.04 -24.37
N PHE A 81 -27.86 -37.30 -24.32
CA PHE A 81 -27.24 -38.33 -23.49
C PHE A 81 -25.78 -38.61 -23.90
N ALA A 82 -25.50 -38.83 -25.18
CA ALA A 82 -24.13 -39.03 -25.66
C ALA A 82 -23.24 -37.81 -25.37
N THR A 83 -23.75 -36.59 -25.58
CA THR A 83 -23.04 -35.35 -25.27
C THR A 83 -22.73 -35.23 -23.77
N SER A 84 -23.67 -35.61 -22.91
CA SER A 84 -23.49 -35.58 -21.45
C SER A 84 -22.39 -36.53 -20.97
N ILE A 85 -22.35 -37.75 -21.54
CA ILE A 85 -21.37 -38.76 -21.15
C ILE A 85 -20.02 -38.39 -21.73
N PHE A 86 -19.88 -38.28 -23.05
CA PHE A 86 -18.56 -38.13 -23.66
C PHE A 86 -18.02 -36.71 -23.52
N GLY A 87 -18.84 -35.69 -23.76
CA GLY A 87 -18.43 -34.29 -23.68
C GLY A 87 -18.18 -33.86 -22.23
N GLY A 88 -19.11 -34.16 -21.33
CA GLY A 88 -18.99 -33.81 -19.92
C GLY A 88 -17.83 -34.52 -19.21
N PHE A 89 -17.66 -35.83 -19.47
CA PHE A 89 -16.55 -36.60 -18.91
C PHE A 89 -15.19 -36.13 -19.42
N PHE A 90 -15.08 -35.82 -20.71
CA PHE A 90 -13.82 -35.31 -21.28
C PHE A 90 -13.40 -33.98 -20.64
N VAL A 91 -14.34 -33.04 -20.47
CA VAL A 91 -14.07 -31.77 -19.77
C VAL A 91 -13.67 -32.01 -18.33
N ALA A 92 -14.34 -32.91 -17.61
CA ALA A 92 -13.99 -33.25 -16.24
C ALA A 92 -12.56 -33.82 -16.13
N LEU A 93 -12.16 -34.70 -17.06
CA LEU A 93 -10.81 -35.24 -17.11
C LEU A 93 -9.76 -34.15 -17.34
N LEU A 94 -10.02 -33.19 -18.24
CA LEU A 94 -9.11 -32.07 -18.48
C LEU A 94 -8.95 -31.20 -17.22
N ILE A 95 -10.05 -30.87 -16.53
CA ILE A 95 -10.01 -30.10 -15.28
C ILE A 95 -9.22 -30.86 -14.21
N ALA A 96 -9.44 -32.17 -14.08
CA ALA A 96 -8.71 -33.02 -13.12
C ALA A 96 -7.22 -33.14 -13.46
N ALA A 97 -6.86 -33.25 -14.75
CA ALA A 97 -5.48 -33.32 -15.20
C ALA A 97 -4.72 -32.01 -14.92
N ILE A 98 -5.36 -30.85 -15.20
CA ILE A 98 -4.82 -29.54 -14.86
C ILE A 98 -4.63 -29.42 -13.35
N GLY A 99 -5.64 -29.79 -12.56
CA GLY A 99 -5.56 -29.79 -11.10
C GLY A 99 -4.46 -30.67 -10.54
N GLY A 100 -4.26 -31.86 -11.12
CA GLY A 100 -3.18 -32.78 -10.76
C GLY A 100 -1.79 -32.19 -11.07
N GLY A 101 -1.62 -31.56 -12.24
CA GLY A 101 -0.37 -30.89 -12.60
C GLY A 101 -0.02 -29.74 -11.65
N ILE A 102 -1.00 -28.91 -11.28
CA ILE A 102 -0.81 -27.82 -10.32
C ILE A 102 -0.50 -28.38 -8.92
N ALA A 103 -1.24 -29.39 -8.46
CA ALA A 103 -1.01 -30.03 -7.17
C ALA A 103 0.39 -30.63 -7.05
N LEU A 104 0.88 -31.28 -8.12
CA LEU A 104 2.26 -31.80 -8.17
C LEU A 104 3.28 -30.68 -8.07
N LYS A 105 3.10 -29.59 -8.82
CA LYS A 105 3.98 -28.42 -8.77
C LYS A 105 4.04 -27.77 -7.39
N LEU A 106 2.92 -27.71 -6.67
CA LEU A 106 2.85 -27.17 -5.31
C LEU A 106 3.40 -28.13 -4.24
N SER A 107 3.54 -29.41 -4.57
CA SER A 107 4.10 -30.42 -3.67
C SER A 107 5.62 -30.56 -3.83
N GLU A 108 6.22 -29.88 -4.80
CA GLU A 108 7.68 -29.89 -4.98
C GLU A 108 8.34 -29.17 -3.79
N PRO A 109 9.30 -29.82 -3.10
CA PRO A 109 9.93 -29.25 -1.91
C PRO A 109 10.65 -27.95 -2.29
N ARG A 110 10.49 -26.94 -1.43
CA ARG A 110 11.01 -25.59 -1.64
C ARG A 110 12.50 -25.61 -1.96
N ALA A 111 12.86 -25.31 -3.22
CA ALA A 111 14.26 -25.16 -3.61
C ALA A 111 14.91 -24.06 -2.75
N ALA A 112 16.09 -24.36 -2.21
CA ALA A 112 16.79 -23.47 -1.29
C ALA A 112 16.93 -22.07 -1.88
N ARG A 113 16.46 -21.08 -1.11
CA ARG A 113 16.48 -19.64 -1.37
C ARG A 113 17.88 -19.22 -1.83
N ARG A 114 18.10 -19.09 -3.14
CA ARG A 114 19.29 -18.40 -3.67
C ARG A 114 18.93 -16.92 -3.77
N ALA A 115 19.61 -16.10 -2.98
CA ALA A 115 19.62 -14.67 -3.21
C ALA A 115 20.01 -14.44 -4.68
N PRO A 116 19.25 -13.66 -5.45
CA PRO A 116 19.65 -13.32 -6.80
C PRO A 116 21.04 -12.68 -6.75
N ALA A 117 21.93 -13.13 -7.63
CA ALA A 117 23.23 -12.49 -7.81
C ALA A 117 22.98 -11.11 -8.42
N MET A 118 22.96 -10.08 -7.57
CA MET A 118 22.78 -8.70 -8.01
C MET A 118 24.10 -8.19 -8.63
N PRO A 119 24.04 -7.44 -9.74
CA PRO A 119 25.22 -6.86 -10.37
C PRO A 119 25.97 -5.92 -9.41
N GLY A 120 27.30 -5.97 -9.43
CA GLY A 120 28.21 -5.47 -8.40
C GLY A 120 28.33 -3.96 -8.22
N ASP A 121 27.47 -3.15 -8.83
CA ASP A 121 27.71 -1.70 -9.00
C ASP A 121 27.02 -0.79 -7.97
N GLU A 122 26.40 -1.30 -6.91
CA GLU A 122 25.79 -0.42 -5.90
C GLU A 122 26.78 0.04 -4.81
N PRO A 123 26.89 1.35 -4.50
CA PRO A 123 27.93 1.88 -3.62
C PRO A 123 27.71 1.70 -2.11
N ASN A 124 26.52 1.29 -1.62
CA ASN A 124 26.27 1.13 -0.17
C ASN A 124 25.77 -0.29 0.18
N GLY A 125 26.50 -1.00 1.04
CA GLY A 125 26.12 -2.35 1.51
C GLY A 125 24.76 -2.42 2.22
N GLU A 126 24.30 -1.30 2.77
CA GLU A 126 22.98 -1.18 3.43
C GLU A 126 21.81 -1.21 2.44
N MET A 127 21.92 -0.52 1.29
CA MET A 127 20.89 -0.58 0.24
C MET A 127 20.75 -1.99 -0.33
N ARG A 128 21.88 -2.69 -0.53
CA ARG A 128 21.88 -4.09 -0.95
C ARG A 128 21.18 -4.99 0.07
N ALA A 129 21.36 -4.74 1.37
CA ALA A 129 20.68 -5.49 2.41
C ALA A 129 19.17 -5.24 2.40
N ILE A 130 18.74 -3.98 2.24
CA ILE A 130 17.32 -3.61 2.14
C ILE A 130 16.68 -4.28 0.90
N LEU A 131 17.34 -4.22 -0.25
CA LEU A 131 16.87 -4.87 -1.49
C LEU A 131 16.79 -6.40 -1.35
N GLY A 132 17.78 -7.02 -0.72
CA GLY A 132 17.80 -8.47 -0.49
C GLY A 132 16.65 -8.92 0.40
N ASP A 133 16.37 -8.17 1.48
CA ASP A 133 15.25 -8.45 2.36
C ASP A 133 13.91 -8.26 1.63
N LEU A 134 13.75 -7.15 0.89
CA LEU A 134 12.55 -6.87 0.11
C LEU A 134 12.26 -7.97 -0.93
N GLU A 135 13.28 -8.42 -1.65
CA GLU A 135 13.15 -9.50 -2.63
C GLU A 135 12.78 -10.83 -1.96
N GLY A 136 13.33 -11.10 -0.78
CA GLY A 136 12.93 -12.24 0.05
C GLY A 136 11.44 -12.21 0.41
N TYR A 137 10.92 -11.06 0.85
CA TYR A 137 9.49 -10.89 1.15
C TYR A 137 8.63 -10.96 -0.10
N ARG A 138 9.07 -10.35 -1.20
CA ARG A 138 8.35 -10.38 -2.48
C ARG A 138 8.11 -11.83 -2.92
N GLN A 139 9.14 -12.65 -2.86
CA GLN A 139 9.05 -14.07 -3.20
C GLN A 139 8.13 -14.83 -2.23
N ASP A 140 8.20 -14.56 -0.92
CA ASP A 140 7.32 -15.19 0.06
C ASP A 140 5.84 -14.85 -0.20
N ILE A 141 5.51 -13.60 -0.49
CA ILE A 141 4.14 -13.17 -0.83
C ILE A 141 3.68 -13.75 -2.16
N TYR A 142 4.54 -13.75 -3.18
CA TYR A 142 4.21 -14.36 -4.47
C TYR A 142 3.83 -15.84 -4.32
N GLN A 143 4.59 -16.59 -3.51
CA GLN A 143 4.28 -17.99 -3.22
C GLN A 143 2.94 -18.12 -2.47
N GLN A 144 2.67 -17.28 -1.48
CA GLN A 144 1.36 -17.30 -0.81
C GLN A 144 0.20 -16.99 -1.76
N VAL A 145 0.37 -16.08 -2.73
CA VAL A 145 -0.64 -15.81 -3.77
C VAL A 145 -0.86 -17.05 -4.63
N VAL A 146 0.22 -17.74 -5.03
CA VAL A 146 0.16 -18.98 -5.82
C VAL A 146 -0.58 -20.07 -5.03
N GLU A 147 -0.20 -20.33 -3.79
CA GLU A 147 -0.83 -21.33 -2.90
C GLU A 147 -2.32 -21.04 -2.66
N ARG A 148 -2.69 -19.78 -2.37
CA ARG A 148 -4.11 -19.40 -2.17
C ARG A 148 -4.90 -19.44 -3.47
N SER A 149 -4.30 -19.03 -4.59
CA SER A 149 -4.96 -19.04 -5.90
C SER A 149 -5.29 -20.46 -6.36
N ALA A 150 -4.46 -21.44 -6.00
CA ALA A 150 -4.61 -22.82 -6.42
C ALA A 150 -5.94 -23.47 -5.98
N TRP A 151 -6.55 -23.02 -4.87
CA TRP A 151 -7.89 -23.49 -4.47
C TRP A 151 -8.99 -22.44 -4.68
N ARG A 152 -8.68 -21.13 -4.63
CA ARG A 152 -9.66 -20.05 -4.85
C ARG A 152 -10.15 -20.00 -6.30
N ILE A 153 -9.25 -20.18 -7.27
CA ILE A 153 -9.58 -20.22 -8.71
C ILE A 153 -10.62 -21.31 -8.99
N PRO A 154 -10.40 -22.59 -8.63
CA PRO A 154 -11.39 -23.62 -8.91
C PRO A 154 -12.69 -23.43 -8.10
N ALA A 155 -12.63 -22.91 -6.87
CA ALA A 155 -13.82 -22.62 -6.09
C ALA A 155 -14.72 -21.56 -6.76
N CYS A 156 -14.15 -20.43 -7.18
CA CYS A 156 -14.91 -19.37 -7.85
C CYS A 156 -15.41 -19.80 -9.24
N ALA A 157 -14.61 -20.55 -10.00
CA ALA A 157 -15.04 -21.16 -11.25
C ALA A 157 -16.24 -22.11 -11.03
N GLY A 158 -16.22 -22.90 -9.96
CA GLY A 158 -17.33 -23.80 -9.59
C GLY A 158 -18.62 -23.04 -9.27
N VAL A 159 -18.54 -21.94 -8.52
CA VAL A 159 -19.69 -21.07 -8.24
C VAL A 159 -20.28 -20.51 -9.54
N GLY A 160 -19.43 -20.01 -10.44
CA GLY A 160 -19.88 -19.55 -11.76
C GLY A 160 -20.59 -20.65 -12.53
N LEU A 161 -20.05 -21.86 -12.54
CA LEU A 161 -20.62 -23.02 -13.22
C LEU A 161 -21.99 -23.42 -12.65
N CYS A 162 -22.14 -23.39 -11.32
CA CYS A 162 -23.44 -23.60 -10.67
C CYS A 162 -24.48 -22.57 -11.15
N VAL A 163 -24.12 -21.29 -11.20
CA VAL A 163 -25.00 -20.22 -11.70
C VAL A 163 -25.38 -20.45 -13.16
N TRP A 164 -24.41 -20.78 -14.02
CA TRP A 164 -24.66 -21.08 -15.44
C TRP A 164 -25.60 -22.29 -15.61
N THR A 165 -25.41 -23.33 -14.80
CA THR A 165 -26.25 -24.54 -14.84
C THR A 165 -27.70 -24.22 -14.44
N LEU A 166 -27.89 -23.39 -13.40
CA LEU A 166 -29.21 -22.92 -13.00
C LEU A 166 -29.88 -22.09 -14.09
N LEU A 167 -29.14 -21.23 -14.78
CA LEU A 167 -29.68 -20.46 -15.91
C LEU A 167 -30.08 -21.37 -17.08
N ALA A 168 -29.28 -22.39 -17.38
CA ALA A 168 -29.62 -23.38 -18.41
C ALA A 168 -30.91 -24.14 -18.08
N LEU A 169 -31.16 -24.46 -16.81
CA LEU A 169 -32.40 -25.10 -16.34
C LEU A 169 -33.65 -24.23 -16.53
N VAL A 170 -33.52 -22.90 -16.47
CA VAL A 170 -34.63 -21.96 -16.68
C VAL A 170 -34.80 -21.61 -18.18
N GLY A 171 -34.07 -22.30 -19.07
CA GLY A 171 -34.20 -22.14 -20.51
C GLY A 171 -33.40 -20.97 -21.08
N ALA A 172 -32.43 -20.42 -20.34
CA ALA A 172 -31.56 -19.38 -20.86
C ALA A 172 -30.75 -19.91 -22.06
N PRO A 173 -30.66 -19.13 -23.16
CA PRO A 173 -29.79 -19.49 -24.26
C PRO A 173 -28.35 -19.49 -23.76
N GLY A 174 -27.64 -20.56 -24.05
CA GLY A 174 -26.21 -20.64 -23.81
C GLY A 174 -25.60 -21.75 -24.65
N GLY A 175 -24.30 -21.71 -24.86
CA GLY A 175 -23.54 -22.73 -25.57
C GLY A 175 -22.29 -23.12 -24.80
N ALA A 176 -21.42 -23.91 -25.44
CA ALA A 176 -20.11 -24.24 -24.90
C ALA A 176 -19.24 -22.98 -24.68
N LEU A 177 -19.44 -21.93 -25.49
CA LEU A 177 -18.74 -20.66 -25.35
C LEU A 177 -19.08 -19.97 -24.02
N ASP A 178 -20.36 -19.90 -23.65
CA ASP A 178 -20.77 -19.28 -22.38
C ASP A 178 -20.24 -20.05 -21.17
N PHE A 179 -20.19 -21.38 -21.26
CA PHE A 179 -19.56 -22.22 -20.25
C PHE A 179 -18.09 -21.86 -20.06
N VAL A 180 -17.33 -21.74 -21.16
CA VAL A 180 -15.91 -21.38 -21.12
C VAL A 180 -15.72 -19.97 -20.56
N LEU A 181 -16.55 -19.01 -20.96
CA LEU A 181 -16.49 -17.64 -20.44
C LEU A 181 -16.74 -17.61 -18.93
N VAL A 182 -17.77 -18.29 -18.44
CA VAL A 182 -18.08 -18.35 -17.01
C VAL A 182 -16.94 -18.96 -16.21
N MET A 183 -16.29 -20.01 -16.74
CA MET A 183 -15.10 -20.61 -16.13
C MET A 183 -13.92 -19.63 -16.07
N ILE A 184 -13.67 -18.90 -17.16
CA ILE A 184 -12.60 -17.89 -17.23
C ILE A 184 -12.89 -16.75 -16.25
N PHE A 185 -14.10 -16.20 -16.26
CA PHE A 185 -14.49 -15.10 -15.37
C PHE A 185 -14.46 -15.53 -13.90
N GLY A 186 -15.00 -16.70 -13.56
CA GLY A 186 -14.93 -17.23 -12.20
C GLY A 186 -13.49 -17.45 -11.74
N GLY A 187 -12.63 -17.97 -12.62
CA GLY A 187 -11.19 -18.12 -12.35
C GLY A 187 -10.48 -16.78 -12.14
N LEU A 188 -10.77 -15.78 -12.97
CA LEU A 188 -10.23 -14.42 -12.84
C LEU A 188 -10.63 -13.78 -11.52
N VAL A 189 -11.89 -13.90 -11.11
CA VAL A 189 -12.37 -13.39 -9.81
C VAL A 189 -11.61 -14.05 -8.65
N GLY A 190 -11.44 -15.38 -8.69
CA GLY A 190 -10.67 -16.12 -7.68
C GLY A 190 -9.21 -15.68 -7.62
N TYR A 191 -8.59 -15.41 -8.77
CA TYR A 191 -7.23 -14.91 -8.86
C TYR A 191 -7.09 -13.47 -8.34
N ILE A 192 -7.98 -12.56 -8.74
CA ILE A 192 -8.01 -11.17 -8.27
C ILE A 192 -8.20 -11.12 -6.75
N TRP A 193 -9.07 -11.96 -6.20
CA TRP A 193 -9.25 -12.07 -4.75
C TRP A 193 -7.98 -12.54 -4.04
N SER A 194 -7.23 -13.47 -4.63
CA SER A 194 -5.92 -13.90 -4.09
C SER A 194 -4.91 -12.76 -4.04
N ILE A 195 -4.86 -11.93 -5.08
CA ILE A 195 -3.94 -10.79 -5.16
C ILE A 195 -4.33 -9.70 -4.16
N HIS A 196 -5.61 -9.31 -4.11
CA HIS A 196 -6.03 -8.10 -3.40
C HIS A 196 -5.72 -8.13 -1.89
N GLU A 197 -5.92 -9.29 -1.26
CA GLU A 197 -5.63 -9.48 0.16
C GLU A 197 -4.12 -9.37 0.45
N GLN A 198 -3.31 -10.00 -0.40
CA GLN A 198 -1.86 -10.08 -0.26
C GLN A 198 -1.15 -8.77 -0.58
N THR A 199 -1.69 -7.96 -1.51
CA THR A 199 -1.18 -6.60 -1.75
C THR A 199 -1.21 -5.77 -0.46
N ARG A 200 -2.28 -5.88 0.36
CA ARG A 200 -2.39 -5.12 1.62
C ARG A 200 -1.38 -5.59 2.66
N GLU A 201 -1.23 -6.90 2.82
CA GLU A 201 -0.22 -7.48 3.72
C GLU A 201 1.19 -7.08 3.30
N TYR A 202 1.49 -7.13 2.00
CA TYR A 202 2.78 -6.71 1.45
C TYR A 202 3.05 -5.22 1.67
N SER A 203 2.09 -4.34 1.40
CA SER A 203 2.21 -2.91 1.69
C SER A 203 2.49 -2.66 3.17
N LYS A 204 1.83 -3.38 4.07
CA LYS A 204 2.04 -3.26 5.51
C LYS A 204 3.46 -3.69 5.90
N VAL A 205 3.91 -4.86 5.46
CA VAL A 205 5.26 -5.37 5.77
C VAL A 205 6.35 -4.46 5.19
N TYR A 206 6.15 -3.96 3.98
CA TYR A 206 7.03 -2.98 3.35
C TYR A 206 7.16 -1.73 4.21
N ARG A 207 6.04 -1.13 4.61
CA ARG A 207 6.01 0.06 5.45
C ARG A 207 6.66 -0.18 6.81
N GLU A 208 6.38 -1.31 7.47
CA GLU A 208 6.91 -1.59 8.81
C GLU A 208 8.40 -1.99 8.84
N ARG A 209 8.94 -2.55 7.76
CA ARG A 209 10.31 -3.11 7.77
C ARG A 209 11.29 -2.41 6.84
N VAL A 210 10.83 -1.93 5.69
CA VAL A 210 11.69 -1.32 4.66
C VAL A 210 11.77 0.18 4.88
N MET A 211 10.65 0.85 5.11
CA MET A 211 10.64 2.31 5.26
C MET A 211 11.46 2.82 6.45
N PRO A 212 11.40 2.23 7.67
CA PRO A 212 12.23 2.66 8.78
C PRO A 212 13.73 2.54 8.51
N ARG A 213 14.15 1.49 7.78
CA ARG A 213 15.56 1.28 7.43
C ARG A 213 16.02 2.24 6.35
N LEU A 214 15.18 2.46 5.34
CA LEU A 214 15.46 3.47 4.32
C LEU A 214 15.55 4.87 4.93
N ALA A 215 14.62 5.22 5.83
CA ALA A 215 14.62 6.47 6.56
C ALA A 215 15.90 6.64 7.40
N ALA A 216 16.29 5.61 8.14
CA ALA A 216 17.49 5.62 8.99
C ALA A 216 18.78 5.81 8.17
N SER A 217 18.80 5.41 6.89
CA SER A 217 19.96 5.64 6.01
C SER A 217 20.23 7.13 5.74
N PHE A 218 19.27 8.02 6.01
CA PHE A 218 19.39 9.47 5.87
C PHE A 218 19.77 10.20 7.16
N GLY A 219 19.99 9.47 8.26
CA GLY A 219 20.35 10.03 9.55
C GLY A 219 19.39 9.59 10.65
N GLU A 220 19.10 10.49 11.60
CA GLU A 220 18.20 10.22 12.71
C GLU A 220 16.72 10.39 12.31
N ILE A 221 16.34 9.84 11.15
CA ILE A 221 14.99 9.90 10.60
C ILE A 221 14.37 8.50 10.68
N THR A 222 13.11 8.42 11.10
CA THR A 222 12.34 7.18 11.14
C THR A 222 11.03 7.33 10.38
N TRP A 223 10.49 6.21 9.92
CA TRP A 223 9.16 6.16 9.32
C TRP A 223 8.11 5.85 10.39
N ARG A 224 6.96 6.51 10.33
CA ARG A 224 5.77 6.24 11.14
C ARG A 224 4.49 6.52 10.37
N ASP A 225 3.37 6.04 10.90
CA ASP A 225 2.04 6.49 10.46
C ASP A 225 1.92 8.00 10.67
N ALA A 226 1.34 8.70 9.70
CA ALA A 226 1.36 10.15 9.70
C ALA A 226 0.59 10.76 10.88
N VAL A 227 1.25 11.66 11.59
CA VAL A 227 0.59 12.59 12.50
C VAL A 227 0.02 13.75 11.68
N MET A 228 -1.25 14.11 11.92
CA MET A 228 -1.90 15.19 11.20
C MET A 228 -1.11 16.51 11.37
N PRO A 229 -0.63 17.13 10.28
CA PRO A 229 0.10 18.40 10.36
C PRO A 229 -0.83 19.55 10.75
N ASP A 230 -0.25 20.65 11.24
CA ASP A 230 -1.00 21.87 11.56
C ASP A 230 -1.40 22.61 10.27
N LEU A 231 -2.53 22.20 9.71
CA LEU A 231 -3.11 22.82 8.52
C LEU A 231 -3.80 24.15 8.81
N ALA A 232 -4.08 24.49 10.08
CA ALA A 232 -4.77 25.74 10.43
C ALA A 232 -3.89 26.94 10.06
N ARG A 233 -2.58 26.84 10.34
CA ARG A 233 -1.59 27.84 9.92
C ARG A 233 -1.50 27.95 8.40
N LEU A 234 -1.42 26.84 7.68
CA LEU A 234 -1.33 26.85 6.21
C LEU A 234 -2.59 27.43 5.57
N LYS A 235 -3.76 27.20 6.18
CA LYS A 235 -5.03 27.80 5.77
C LYS A 235 -5.09 29.29 6.05
N ALA A 236 -4.65 29.73 7.23
CA ALA A 236 -4.59 31.16 7.58
C ALA A 236 -3.67 31.93 6.62
N GLU A 237 -2.57 31.31 6.23
CA GLU A 237 -1.58 31.87 5.33
C GLU A 237 -1.88 31.65 3.84
N HIS A 238 -3.07 31.12 3.51
CA HIS A 238 -3.55 30.94 2.14
C HIS A 238 -2.56 30.13 1.26
N VAL A 239 -1.85 29.16 1.86
CA VAL A 239 -0.88 28.29 1.15
C VAL A 239 -1.59 27.30 0.23
N PHE A 240 -2.80 26.87 0.62
CA PHE A 240 -3.65 26.00 -0.17
C PHE A 240 -4.98 26.68 -0.43
N GLN A 241 -5.61 26.32 -1.56
CA GLN A 241 -7.01 26.66 -1.81
C GLN A 241 -7.93 26.00 -0.78
N SER A 242 -9.22 26.34 -0.77
CA SER A 242 -10.19 25.67 0.08
C SER A 242 -10.21 24.16 -0.21
N TYR A 243 -10.20 23.35 0.85
CA TYR A 243 -10.22 21.89 0.78
C TYR A 243 -11.28 21.32 1.72
N GLY A 244 -11.74 20.12 1.40
CA GLY A 244 -12.68 19.33 2.20
C GLY A 244 -11.94 18.29 3.04
N GLU A 245 -11.97 17.04 2.58
CA GLU A 245 -11.33 15.90 3.26
C GLU A 245 -9.80 16.01 3.22
N VAL A 246 -9.16 15.67 4.35
CA VAL A 246 -7.71 15.63 4.51
C VAL A 246 -7.27 14.20 4.77
N ARG A 247 -6.25 13.73 4.04
CA ARG A 247 -5.63 12.42 4.25
C ARG A 247 -4.13 12.59 4.42
N ALA A 248 -3.63 12.19 5.58
CA ALA A 248 -2.21 12.05 5.86
C ALA A 248 -1.91 10.56 6.09
N THR A 249 -0.98 9.98 5.34
CA THR A 249 -0.77 8.52 5.30
C THR A 249 0.58 8.09 5.86
N ASN A 250 1.66 8.69 5.36
CA ASN A 250 3.03 8.32 5.69
C ASN A 250 3.79 9.52 6.24
N GLU A 251 4.63 9.32 7.25
CA GLU A 251 5.50 10.35 7.79
C GLU A 251 6.93 9.85 8.00
N LEU A 252 7.90 10.63 7.52
CA LEU A 252 9.29 10.54 7.93
C LEU A 252 9.56 11.62 8.97
N ALA A 253 9.88 11.23 10.20
CA ALA A 253 10.10 12.17 11.30
C ALA A 253 11.45 11.93 11.97
N GLY A 254 12.12 12.99 12.39
CA GLY A 254 13.38 12.87 13.11
C GLY A 254 14.23 14.12 13.05
N THR A 255 15.55 13.94 13.02
CA THR A 255 16.48 15.06 12.86
C THR A 255 17.36 14.89 11.62
N TYR A 256 17.55 15.99 10.90
CA TYR A 256 18.49 16.09 9.80
C TYR A 256 19.43 17.26 10.02
N ARG A 257 20.74 16.99 10.09
CA ARG A 257 21.78 17.99 10.43
C ARG A 257 21.46 18.76 11.73
N GLY A 258 20.87 18.05 12.70
CA GLY A 258 20.47 18.57 14.00
C GLY A 258 19.29 19.56 13.97
N LEU A 259 18.50 19.57 12.90
CA LEU A 259 17.20 20.26 12.81
C LEU A 259 16.08 19.22 12.84
N PRO A 260 15.02 19.40 13.65
CA PRO A 260 13.83 18.58 13.55
C PRO A 260 13.20 18.71 12.16
N ILE A 261 12.90 17.58 11.53
CA ILE A 261 12.25 17.50 10.22
C ILE A 261 11.12 16.47 10.27
N ASN A 262 9.98 16.83 9.68
CA ASN A 262 8.85 15.94 9.44
C ASN A 262 8.45 16.04 7.96
N ILE A 263 8.35 14.92 7.26
CA ILE A 263 7.94 14.84 5.86
C ILE A 263 6.68 13.97 5.81
N VAL A 264 5.54 14.58 5.53
CA VAL A 264 4.23 13.93 5.54
C VAL A 264 3.70 13.81 4.12
N GLU A 265 3.28 12.62 3.72
CA GLU A 265 2.45 12.46 2.52
C GLU A 265 1.04 12.97 2.81
N LEU A 266 0.65 14.04 2.12
CA LEU A 266 -0.58 14.77 2.34
C LEU A 266 -1.41 14.84 1.06
N LYS A 267 -2.69 14.49 1.20
CA LYS A 267 -3.71 14.65 0.16
C LYS A 267 -4.88 15.48 0.68
N LEU A 268 -5.14 16.58 0.00
CA LEU A 268 -6.24 17.50 0.27
C LEU A 268 -7.27 17.37 -0.85
N MET A 269 -8.47 16.92 -0.53
CA MET A 269 -9.56 16.74 -1.50
C MET A 269 -10.29 18.06 -1.72
N SER A 270 -10.86 18.23 -2.93
CA SER A 270 -11.76 19.34 -3.21
C SER A 270 -12.93 19.37 -2.21
N PRO A 271 -13.40 20.56 -1.77
CA PRO A 271 -14.59 20.68 -0.95
C PRO A 271 -15.87 20.36 -1.75
N ASP A 272 -15.80 20.40 -3.08
CA ASP A 272 -16.90 19.99 -3.96
C ASP A 272 -16.81 18.48 -4.23
N GLU A 273 -17.75 17.71 -3.69
CA GLU A 273 -17.83 16.25 -3.89
C GLU A 273 -17.94 15.83 -5.36
N LYS A 274 -18.40 16.73 -6.25
CA LYS A 274 -18.47 16.46 -7.70
C LYS A 274 -17.09 16.51 -8.36
N GLN A 275 -16.15 17.25 -7.77
CA GLN A 275 -14.76 17.32 -8.20
C GLN A 275 -13.95 16.27 -7.44
N LYS A 276 -13.59 15.19 -8.16
CA LYS A 276 -12.80 14.09 -7.58
C LYS A 276 -11.30 14.38 -7.52
N GLU A 277 -10.86 15.45 -8.18
CA GLU A 277 -9.45 15.82 -8.22
C GLU A 277 -9.01 16.45 -6.89
N PRO A 278 -7.86 16.03 -6.33
CA PRO A 278 -7.32 16.64 -5.13
C PRO A 278 -6.84 18.06 -5.41
N VAL A 279 -7.06 18.96 -4.46
CA VAL A 279 -6.50 20.32 -4.45
C VAL A 279 -4.99 20.28 -4.22
N PHE A 280 -4.53 19.29 -3.45
CA PHE A 280 -3.12 19.02 -3.24
C PHE A 280 -2.92 17.51 -3.07
N ASP A 281 -1.88 16.96 -3.70
CA ASP A 281 -1.44 15.58 -3.52
C ASP A 281 0.09 15.58 -3.60
N GLY A 282 0.78 15.32 -2.50
CA GLY A 282 2.24 15.47 -2.45
C GLY A 282 2.84 15.36 -1.05
N LEU A 283 4.03 15.94 -0.88
CA LEU A 283 4.77 15.96 0.38
C LEU A 283 4.65 17.32 1.07
N LEU A 284 4.36 17.30 2.37
CA LEU A 284 4.49 18.44 3.25
C LEU A 284 5.71 18.25 4.13
N ILE A 285 6.70 19.12 3.99
CA ILE A 285 7.97 19.06 4.71
C ILE A 285 8.00 20.20 5.73
N ASP A 286 7.97 19.86 7.01
CA ASP A 286 8.13 20.80 8.12
C ASP A 286 9.55 20.69 8.69
N ILE A 287 10.24 21.83 8.80
CA ILE A 287 11.57 21.96 9.39
C ILE A 287 11.52 23.01 10.49
N ASP A 288 11.93 22.64 11.70
CA ASP A 288 12.10 23.60 12.80
C ASP A 288 13.51 24.21 12.73
N LEU A 289 13.57 25.48 12.37
CA LEU A 289 14.78 26.29 12.27
C LEU A 289 15.32 26.62 13.68
N ARG A 290 16.64 26.80 13.80
CA ARG A 290 17.29 27.16 15.08
C ARG A 290 16.94 28.56 15.59
N ARG A 291 16.50 29.44 14.69
CA ARG A 291 16.18 30.83 14.99
C ARG A 291 14.86 31.17 14.36
N ASP A 292 14.08 31.95 15.09
CA ASP A 292 12.90 32.63 14.58
C ASP A 292 13.34 33.68 13.54
N THR A 293 12.66 33.72 12.40
CA THR A 293 12.91 34.72 11.35
C THR A 293 12.35 36.10 11.72
N GLY A 294 11.49 36.20 12.73
CA GLY A 294 10.78 37.40 13.12
C GLY A 294 9.73 37.87 12.10
N ALA A 295 9.52 37.09 11.04
CA ALA A 295 8.70 37.46 9.89
C ALA A 295 7.97 36.24 9.32
N THR A 296 6.80 36.48 8.74
CA THR A 296 6.09 35.48 7.96
C THR A 296 6.37 35.71 6.48
N THR A 297 7.05 34.77 5.83
CA THR A 297 7.38 34.79 4.41
C THR A 297 6.74 33.61 3.69
N ALA A 298 6.04 33.85 2.59
CA ALA A 298 5.48 32.83 1.72
C ALA A 298 6.03 33.00 0.29
N ALA A 299 6.50 31.93 -0.32
CA ALA A 299 6.85 31.86 -1.74
C ALA A 299 5.90 30.88 -2.41
N LEU A 300 4.93 31.41 -3.17
CA LEU A 300 3.84 30.66 -3.79
C LEU A 300 4.17 30.36 -5.24
N SER A 301 4.07 29.10 -5.67
CA SER A 301 4.19 28.75 -7.09
C SER A 301 2.95 29.22 -7.86
N GLU A 302 3.04 29.40 -9.18
CA GLU A 302 1.90 29.85 -10.02
C GLU A 302 0.62 29.01 -9.83
N ALA A 303 0.77 27.67 -9.69
CA ALA A 303 -0.35 26.78 -9.40
C ALA A 303 -0.94 27.02 -8.00
N GLY A 304 -0.09 27.40 -7.03
CA GLY A 304 -0.44 27.74 -5.66
C GLY A 304 -0.80 29.22 -5.45
N SER A 305 -0.66 30.12 -6.43
CA SER A 305 -1.04 31.54 -6.31
C SER A 305 -2.34 31.90 -7.04
N ARG A 306 -2.81 31.04 -7.96
CA ARG A 306 -4.07 31.25 -8.69
C ARG A 306 -5.27 31.41 -7.74
N GLY A 307 -5.75 32.64 -7.62
CA GLY A 307 -6.99 32.99 -6.92
C GLY A 307 -6.82 33.31 -5.43
N LEU A 308 -5.60 33.41 -4.91
CA LEU A 308 -5.35 33.74 -3.50
C LEU A 308 -5.01 35.22 -3.35
N ALA A 309 -5.79 35.91 -2.51
CA ALA A 309 -5.52 37.30 -2.17
C ALA A 309 -4.30 37.40 -1.23
N PRO A 310 -3.49 38.47 -1.32
CA PRO A 310 -2.45 38.73 -0.33
C PRO A 310 -3.07 38.74 1.08
N VAL A 311 -2.46 38.01 2.01
CA VAL A 311 -2.84 38.05 3.43
C VAL A 311 -2.53 39.44 3.99
N ASP A 312 -3.46 40.00 4.78
CA ASP A 312 -3.32 41.32 5.40
C ASP A 312 -1.96 41.48 6.10
N GLY A 313 -1.28 42.60 5.82
CA GLY A 313 0.02 42.94 6.44
C GLY A 313 1.25 42.38 5.73
N LYS A 314 1.11 41.62 4.63
CA LYS A 314 2.24 41.19 3.80
C LYS A 314 2.39 42.05 2.55
N GLN A 315 3.63 42.34 2.19
CA GLN A 315 3.99 43.01 0.94
C GLN A 315 4.73 42.05 0.01
N ARG A 316 4.60 42.28 -1.30
CA ARG A 316 5.36 41.54 -2.30
C ARG A 316 6.84 41.88 -2.19
N VAL A 317 7.70 40.88 -2.24
CA VAL A 317 9.16 41.05 -2.12
C VAL A 317 9.84 40.56 -3.38
N GLU A 318 10.62 41.43 -4.03
CA GLU A 318 11.45 41.02 -5.16
C GLU A 318 12.74 40.33 -4.68
N ILE A 319 13.01 39.17 -5.26
CA ILE A 319 14.18 38.32 -5.07
C ILE A 319 15.09 38.44 -6.29
N ALA A 320 16.34 38.85 -6.05
CA ALA A 320 17.35 39.06 -7.10
C ALA A 320 17.96 37.74 -7.62
N GLN A 321 17.13 36.75 -7.93
CA GLN A 321 17.54 35.47 -8.50
C GLN A 321 16.91 35.30 -9.90
N PRO A 322 17.71 35.09 -10.96
CA PRO A 322 17.18 34.91 -12.32
C PRO A 322 16.18 33.76 -12.40
N GLY A 323 15.04 34.00 -13.06
CA GLY A 323 13.98 33.00 -13.27
C GLY A 323 13.10 32.71 -12.05
N PHE A 324 13.49 33.13 -10.84
CA PHE A 324 12.71 32.88 -9.62
C PHE A 324 11.40 33.67 -9.61
N GLU A 325 11.44 34.95 -9.94
CA GLU A 325 10.25 35.83 -10.05
C GLU A 325 9.24 35.39 -11.13
N GLN A 326 9.68 34.59 -12.10
CA GLN A 326 8.78 34.01 -13.11
C GLN A 326 8.09 32.75 -12.61
N ALA A 327 8.67 32.09 -11.61
CA ALA A 327 8.20 30.82 -11.08
C ALA A 327 7.41 30.97 -9.77
N TYR A 328 7.71 32.02 -9.00
CA TYR A 328 7.20 32.23 -7.64
C TYR A 328 6.79 33.68 -7.40
N ASP A 329 5.66 33.84 -6.69
CA ASP A 329 5.28 35.10 -6.07
C ASP A 329 5.64 35.06 -4.58
N VAL A 330 6.44 36.03 -4.13
CA VAL A 330 6.90 36.11 -2.74
C VAL A 330 6.19 37.22 -1.98
N TYR A 331 5.63 36.87 -0.82
CA TYR A 331 4.97 37.77 0.11
C TYR A 331 5.59 37.67 1.50
N SER A 332 5.86 38.79 2.14
CA SER A 332 6.42 38.81 3.50
C SER A 332 5.93 39.98 4.34
N THR A 333 5.90 39.80 5.66
CA THR A 333 5.73 40.91 6.61
C THR A 333 6.99 41.78 6.71
N ASP A 334 8.16 41.21 6.39
CA ASP A 334 9.46 41.91 6.34
C ASP A 334 10.26 41.49 5.08
N PRO A 335 10.55 42.42 4.15
CA PRO A 335 11.34 42.14 2.95
C PRO A 335 12.80 41.76 3.21
N GLU A 336 13.43 42.30 4.25
CA GLU A 336 14.82 41.99 4.56
C GLU A 336 14.94 40.56 5.08
N ALA A 337 14.06 40.17 6.01
CA ALA A 337 13.96 38.79 6.49
C ALA A 337 13.66 37.79 5.36
N ALA A 338 12.78 38.15 4.41
CA ALA A 338 12.47 37.31 3.26
C ALA A 338 13.68 37.06 2.35
N ARG A 339 14.47 38.10 2.04
CA ARG A 339 15.68 37.97 1.23
C ARG A 339 16.79 37.19 1.95
N ALA A 340 16.87 37.32 3.26
CA ALA A 340 17.80 36.54 4.08
C ALA A 340 17.41 35.04 4.09
N LEU A 341 16.11 34.73 4.20
CA LEU A 341 15.59 33.37 4.14
C LEU A 341 15.76 32.76 2.74
N LEU A 342 15.30 33.46 1.70
CA LEU A 342 15.37 33.06 0.30
C LEU A 342 16.76 33.35 -0.30
N SER A 343 17.78 32.81 0.35
CA SER A 343 19.15 32.87 -0.13
C SER A 343 19.28 32.24 -1.54
N PRO A 344 20.29 32.64 -2.34
CA PRO A 344 20.51 32.08 -3.68
C PRO A 344 20.56 30.55 -3.72
N ALA A 345 21.11 29.93 -2.67
CA ALA A 345 21.18 28.47 -2.55
C ALA A 345 19.81 27.82 -2.32
N LEU A 346 18.92 28.45 -1.56
CA LEU A 346 17.57 27.93 -1.33
C LEU A 346 16.70 28.12 -2.58
N THR A 347 16.76 29.29 -3.20
CA THR A 347 15.99 29.58 -4.43
C THR A 347 16.40 28.65 -5.58
N ASP A 348 17.70 28.38 -5.74
CA ASP A 348 18.21 27.43 -6.73
C ASP A 348 17.71 26.00 -6.46
N ARG A 349 17.65 25.56 -5.19
CA ARG A 349 17.09 24.26 -4.82
C ARG A 349 15.59 24.16 -5.11
N LEU A 350 14.81 25.21 -4.82
CA LEU A 350 13.37 25.23 -5.11
C LEU A 350 13.08 25.16 -6.61
N LEU A 351 13.89 25.84 -7.43
CA LEU A 351 13.80 25.75 -8.89
C LEU A 351 14.15 24.34 -9.38
N LYS A 352 15.30 23.80 -8.93
CA LYS A 352 15.73 22.44 -9.28
C LYS A 352 14.72 21.38 -8.88
N LEU A 353 14.09 21.51 -7.70
CA LEU A 353 13.08 20.55 -7.26
C LEU A 353 11.87 20.53 -8.21
N GLY A 354 11.42 21.71 -8.67
CA GLY A 354 10.36 21.82 -9.66
C GLY A 354 10.75 21.39 -11.07
N GLU A 355 12.05 21.37 -11.41
CA GLU A 355 12.57 20.95 -12.71
C GLU A 355 12.87 19.44 -12.81
N ARG A 356 12.97 18.71 -11.68
CA ARG A 356 13.23 17.26 -11.68
C ARG A 356 12.16 16.43 -12.40
N GLY A 357 10.98 17.00 -12.66
CA GLY A 357 9.84 16.31 -13.31
C GLY A 357 9.15 15.26 -12.43
N ASP A 358 9.63 15.11 -11.20
CA ASP A 358 9.19 14.16 -10.20
C ASP A 358 8.18 14.80 -9.23
N PHE A 359 8.39 16.09 -8.95
CA PHE A 359 7.48 16.96 -8.21
C PHE A 359 7.15 18.18 -9.07
N GLY A 360 5.98 18.76 -8.87
CA GLY A 360 5.68 20.10 -9.34
C GLY A 360 6.43 21.15 -8.51
N ARG A 361 6.27 22.42 -8.88
CA ARG A 361 6.96 23.53 -8.20
C ARG A 361 6.51 23.63 -6.73
N PRO A 362 7.44 23.50 -5.76
CA PRO A 362 7.10 23.52 -4.34
C PRO A 362 6.68 24.90 -3.84
N THR A 363 5.64 24.97 -3.02
CA THR A 363 5.29 26.20 -2.27
C THR A 363 6.01 26.21 -0.92
N LEU A 364 6.45 27.38 -0.46
CA LEU A 364 7.16 27.54 0.81
C LEU A 364 6.46 28.55 1.72
N LEU A 365 6.35 28.22 3.01
CA LEU A 365 5.91 29.12 4.07
C LEU A 365 6.90 29.06 5.25
N CYS A 366 7.43 30.21 5.65
CA CYS A 366 8.15 30.37 6.90
C CYS A 366 7.38 31.33 7.81
N SER A 367 7.21 30.96 9.07
CA SER A 367 6.63 31.82 10.11
C SER A 367 7.19 31.38 11.45
N GLY A 368 7.72 32.33 12.20
CA GLY A 368 8.45 32.01 13.42
C GLY A 368 9.73 31.23 13.10
N SER A 369 9.95 30.16 13.85
CA SER A 369 11.02 29.19 13.59
C SER A 369 10.61 28.04 12.67
N ARG A 370 9.39 27.99 12.12
CA ARG A 370 8.91 26.83 11.35
C ARG A 370 8.88 27.12 9.86
N LEU A 371 9.64 26.34 9.10
CA LEU A 371 9.67 26.33 7.65
C LEU A 371 8.87 25.14 7.11
N THR A 372 7.85 25.41 6.31
CA THR A 372 7.00 24.42 5.67
C THR A 372 7.17 24.49 4.17
N VAL A 373 7.43 23.35 3.52
CA VAL A 373 7.53 23.23 2.06
C VAL A 373 6.49 22.21 1.58
N ALA A 374 5.60 22.63 0.71
CA ALA A 374 4.59 21.79 0.08
C ALA A 374 5.03 21.46 -1.35
N ALA A 375 5.48 20.22 -1.58
CA ALA A 375 5.93 19.73 -2.88
C ALA A 375 4.84 18.85 -3.51
N PRO A 376 4.09 19.35 -4.51
CA PRO A 376 3.05 18.56 -5.17
C PRO A 376 3.70 17.44 -5.99
N LYS A 377 3.12 16.25 -6.00
CA LYS A 377 3.60 15.13 -6.82
C LYS A 377 3.02 15.24 -8.24
N VAL A 378 3.72 14.67 -9.21
CA VAL A 378 3.18 14.52 -10.57
C VAL A 378 2.09 13.44 -10.57
N GLU A 379 1.04 13.65 -11.37
CA GLU A 379 -0.13 12.78 -11.41
C GLU A 379 0.23 11.30 -11.61
N GLY A 380 -0.44 10.42 -10.86
CA GLY A 380 -0.24 8.97 -10.93
C GLY A 380 1.03 8.45 -10.24
N ARG A 381 1.86 9.33 -9.66
CA ARG A 381 3.08 8.92 -8.96
C ARG A 381 2.78 8.36 -7.56
N PRO A 382 3.22 7.13 -7.24
CA PRO A 382 3.20 6.62 -5.87
C PRO A 382 4.31 7.27 -5.02
N LEU A 383 3.99 7.69 -3.80
CA LEU A 383 4.95 8.11 -2.79
C LEU A 383 4.89 7.10 -1.64
N PHE A 384 6.03 6.59 -1.18
CA PHE A 384 6.13 5.59 -0.10
C PHE A 384 5.31 4.29 -0.29
N GLU A 385 4.75 4.05 -1.47
CA GLU A 385 4.07 2.79 -1.77
C GLU A 385 5.08 1.71 -2.17
N PRO A 386 4.77 0.44 -1.85
CA PRO A 386 5.63 -0.63 -2.28
C PRO A 386 5.60 -0.79 -3.82
N PRO A 387 6.70 -1.25 -4.41
CA PRO A 387 6.72 -1.74 -5.79
C PRO A 387 5.75 -2.91 -5.99
N SER A 388 5.41 -3.26 -7.23
CA SER A 388 4.57 -4.44 -7.47
C SER A 388 5.27 -5.72 -7.05
N PHE A 389 4.66 -6.53 -6.17
CA PHE A 389 5.28 -7.79 -5.76
C PHE A 389 5.40 -8.82 -6.92
N THR A 390 4.64 -8.63 -8.00
CA THR A 390 4.69 -9.50 -9.18
C THR A 390 5.84 -9.19 -10.14
N LYS A 391 6.49 -8.02 -9.98
CA LYS A 391 7.54 -7.53 -10.88
C LYS A 391 8.84 -7.25 -10.08
N PRO A 392 9.89 -8.07 -10.24
CA PRO A 392 11.12 -7.90 -9.46
C PRO A 392 11.88 -6.61 -9.79
N ASP A 393 11.89 -6.17 -11.05
CA ASP A 393 12.65 -4.99 -11.49
C ASP A 393 12.11 -3.68 -10.87
N ASP A 394 10.80 -3.61 -10.64
CA ASP A 394 10.14 -2.47 -10.00
C ASP A 394 10.71 -2.17 -8.61
N ASN A 395 11.21 -3.19 -7.88
CA ASN A 395 11.73 -3.02 -6.52
C ASN A 395 12.95 -2.12 -6.46
N ARG A 396 13.91 -2.35 -7.36
CA ARG A 396 15.15 -1.60 -7.40
C ARG A 396 14.91 -0.18 -7.85
N GLU A 397 14.15 -0.02 -8.93
CA GLU A 397 13.84 1.29 -9.49
C GLU A 397 13.09 2.16 -8.47
N THR A 398 12.08 1.60 -7.79
CA THR A 398 11.28 2.31 -6.79
C THR A 398 12.13 2.76 -5.61
N LEU A 399 13.02 1.91 -5.08
CA LEU A 399 13.88 2.26 -3.96
C LEU A 399 14.95 3.29 -4.33
N LEU A 400 15.57 3.17 -5.51
CA LEU A 400 16.52 4.18 -5.99
C LEU A 400 15.85 5.52 -6.22
N LYS A 401 14.63 5.52 -6.76
CA LYS A 401 13.83 6.72 -6.99
C LYS A 401 13.43 7.37 -5.67
N LEU A 402 12.89 6.61 -4.72
CA LEU A 402 12.52 7.10 -3.40
C LEU A 402 13.74 7.64 -2.63
N ARG A 403 14.89 6.98 -2.75
CA ARG A 403 16.14 7.49 -2.18
C ARG A 403 16.51 8.84 -2.80
N GLY A 404 16.48 8.91 -4.13
CA GLY A 404 16.75 10.15 -4.86
C GLY A 404 15.77 11.28 -4.53
N ASP A 405 14.52 10.98 -4.17
CA ASP A 405 13.54 11.95 -3.71
C ASP A 405 13.88 12.51 -2.34
N ILE A 406 14.27 11.65 -1.39
CA ILE A 406 14.61 12.07 -0.02
C ILE A 406 15.94 12.86 0.00
N GLU A 407 16.87 12.58 -0.93
CA GLU A 407 18.17 13.28 -1.01
C GLU A 407 18.08 14.71 -1.55
N ALA A 408 17.07 15.02 -2.36
CA ALA A 408 16.92 16.34 -2.99
C ALA A 408 16.19 17.33 -2.09
#